data_AF-A0A351X7L2-F1
#
_entry.id   AF-A0A351X7L2-F1
#
_cell.length_a   1.000
_cell.length_b   1.000
_cell.length_c   1.000
_cell.angle_alpha   90.00
_cell.angle_beta   90.00
_cell.angle_gamma   90.00
#
_symmetry.space_group_name_H-M   'P 1'
#
loop_
_entity.id
_entity.type
_entity.pdbx_description
1 polymer ?
#
loop_
_entity_poly.entity_id
_entity_poly.type
_entity_poly.pdbx_seq_one_letter_code
_entity_poly.pdbx_strand_id
1 'polypeptide(L)'
;MAVRLGEIHLRRYPLGPGMILVWVLGALGMGVAVYRWIVGLGATTNLSDGRPWGLWISFDMMSGIGLAAGAFTLAAIVYIFNLKKFYPIVRPTILTGFISYTLAALTLLVDLSQPQRIWHLIIYWNVHSPLFEIGWCVMLYLTVLALEFSPVVFEALGWKVPLKIIRGITIPLIIAGVTLSTMHQSTLGTMLTILPDKIHPLFYSRLFPLYFYLTAIAAGLAMTVFESYHSSRTYGYPFEIQMLSKLVRGI
;
A
#
# COMPACT_ATOMS: atom_id res chain seq x y z
N MET A 1 8.35 30.43 -13.75
CA MET A 1 9.81 30.28 -13.79
C MET A 1 10.19 28.87 -13.34
N ALA A 2 10.38 27.95 -14.28
CA ALA A 2 10.71 26.55 -13.99
C ALA A 2 12.10 26.45 -13.33
N VAL A 3 12.24 25.65 -12.27
CA VAL A 3 13.55 25.36 -11.68
C VAL A 3 14.15 24.24 -12.52
N ARG A 4 15.19 24.53 -13.30
CA ARG A 4 15.93 23.53 -14.08
C ARG A 4 16.93 22.82 -13.16
N LEU A 5 16.65 21.56 -12.84
CA LEU A 5 17.64 20.59 -12.39
C LEU A 5 17.94 19.66 -13.57
N GLY A 6 18.86 20.07 -14.45
CA GLY A 6 19.24 19.32 -15.65
C GLY A 6 18.11 19.17 -16.69
N GLU A 7 17.93 17.94 -17.21
CA GLU A 7 16.91 17.54 -18.22
C GLU A 7 15.48 17.48 -17.66
N ILE A 8 15.30 17.59 -16.33
CA ILE A 8 14.01 17.40 -15.67
C ILE A 8 13.16 18.66 -15.77
N HIS A 9 12.15 18.63 -16.63
CA HIS A 9 11.14 19.68 -16.73
C HIS A 9 10.13 19.53 -15.59
N LEU A 10 10.45 20.09 -14.41
CA LEU A 10 9.50 20.24 -13.32
C LEU A 10 8.42 21.27 -13.72
N ARG A 11 7.29 20.78 -14.23
CA ARG A 11 6.10 21.61 -14.44
C ARG A 11 5.68 22.16 -13.07
N ARG A 12 5.71 23.50 -12.90
CA ARG A 12 5.11 24.12 -11.71
C ARG A 12 3.62 23.81 -11.75
N TYR A 13 3.19 22.89 -10.90
CA TYR A 13 1.76 22.65 -10.68
C TYR A 13 1.19 23.91 -10.02
N PRO A 14 0.17 24.57 -10.59
CA PRO A 14 -0.54 25.60 -9.86
C PRO A 14 -1.16 24.94 -8.62
N LEU A 15 -1.07 25.60 -7.46
CA LEU A 15 -1.77 25.18 -6.25
C LEU A 15 -3.28 25.29 -6.50
N GLY A 16 -3.84 24.25 -7.12
CA GLY A 16 -5.26 24.15 -7.35
C GLY A 16 -6.03 23.94 -6.05
N PRO A 17 -7.34 24.23 -6.03
CA PRO A 17 -8.17 24.05 -4.83
C PRO A 17 -8.12 22.61 -4.29
N GLY A 18 -8.02 21.60 -5.15
CA GLY A 18 -7.87 20.20 -4.72
C GLY A 18 -6.54 19.92 -4.01
N MET A 19 -5.43 20.53 -4.44
CA MET A 19 -4.13 20.34 -3.79
C MET A 19 -4.11 21.02 -2.41
N ILE A 20 -4.70 22.22 -2.30
CA ILE A 20 -4.87 22.92 -1.02
C ILE A 20 -5.71 22.07 -0.07
N LEU A 21 -6.83 21.49 -0.54
CA LEU A 21 -7.66 20.60 0.26
C LEU A 21 -6.86 19.40 0.81
N VAL A 22 -6.07 18.74 -0.03
CA VAL A 22 -5.21 17.61 0.39
C VAL A 22 -4.19 18.05 1.45
N TRP A 23 -3.54 19.21 1.27
CA TRP A 23 -2.60 19.75 2.26
C TRP A 23 -3.28 20.09 3.60
N VAL A 24 -4.46 20.71 3.56
CA VAL A 24 -5.22 21.05 4.77
C VAL A 24 -5.67 19.78 5.49
N LEU A 25 -6.22 18.80 4.77
CA LEU A 25 -6.62 17.51 5.35
C LEU A 25 -5.42 16.75 5.91
N GLY A 26 -4.28 16.78 5.20
CA GLY A 26 -3.03 16.17 5.68
C GLY A 26 -2.51 16.84 6.96
N ALA A 27 -2.54 18.17 7.03
CA ALA A 27 -2.15 18.93 8.22
C ALA A 27 -3.10 18.65 9.40
N LEU A 28 -4.41 18.58 9.16
CA LEU A 28 -5.39 18.18 10.17
C LEU A 28 -5.15 16.75 10.66
N GLY A 29 -4.94 15.81 9.75
CA GLY A 29 -4.65 14.41 10.08
C GLY A 29 -3.36 14.27 10.91
N MET A 30 -2.31 15.00 10.54
CA MET A 30 -1.07 15.06 11.31
C MET A 30 -1.29 15.70 12.70
N GLY A 31 -2.09 16.76 12.79
CA GLY A 31 -2.47 17.37 14.06
C GLY A 31 -3.19 16.39 14.99
N VAL A 32 -4.14 15.61 14.45
CA VAL A 32 -4.85 14.55 15.20
C VAL A 32 -3.89 13.45 15.64
N ALA A 33 -2.96 13.02 14.77
CA ALA A 33 -1.95 12.02 15.09
C ALA A 33 -1.05 12.46 16.26
N VAL A 34 -0.55 13.70 16.22
CA VAL A 34 0.27 14.27 17.30
C VAL A 34 -0.54 14.41 18.59
N TYR A 35 -1.78 14.90 18.52
CA TYR A 35 -2.66 15.00 19.67
C TYR A 35 -2.92 13.63 20.32
N ARG A 36 -3.13 12.58 19.50
CA ARG A 36 -3.29 11.21 19.97
C ARG A 36 -2.06 10.70 20.72
N TRP A 37 -0.84 10.97 20.26
CA TRP A 37 0.36 10.56 20.99
C TRP A 37 0.52 11.26 22.34
N ILE A 38 -0.02 12.48 22.49
CA ILE A 38 0.04 13.23 23.75
C ILE A 38 -1.03 12.75 24.75
N VAL A 39 -2.28 12.57 24.30
CA VAL A 39 -3.42 12.28 25.19
C VAL A 39 -3.69 10.76 25.32
N GLY A 40 -3.09 9.96 24.44
CA GLY A 40 -3.25 8.52 24.43
C GLY A 40 -4.52 8.03 23.71
N LEU A 41 -4.71 6.71 23.72
CA LEU A 41 -5.79 6.04 22.98
C LEU A 41 -7.18 6.42 23.50
N GLY A 42 -7.37 6.46 24.83
CA GLY A 42 -8.69 6.57 25.44
C GLY A 42 -9.49 7.80 25.02
N ALA A 43 -8.84 8.97 24.97
CA ALA A 43 -9.52 10.23 24.66
C ALA A 43 -9.79 10.45 23.16
N THR A 44 -9.11 9.71 22.28
CA THR A 44 -9.10 9.99 20.83
C THR A 44 -9.77 8.91 19.99
N THR A 45 -9.84 7.67 20.49
CA THR A 45 -10.19 6.51 19.65
C THR A 45 -11.55 5.90 19.95
N ASN A 46 -12.17 6.24 21.08
CA ASN A 46 -13.41 5.64 21.58
C ASN A 46 -13.38 4.09 21.56
N LEU A 47 -12.19 3.51 21.80
CA LEU A 47 -11.99 2.07 21.88
C LEU A 47 -12.46 1.54 23.25
N SER A 48 -12.83 0.26 23.28
CA SER A 48 -13.23 -0.45 24.50
C SER A 48 -12.60 -1.85 24.51
N ASP A 49 -12.56 -2.51 25.66
CA ASP A 49 -12.04 -3.89 25.78
C ASP A 49 -12.83 -4.89 24.90
N GLY A 50 -14.10 -4.58 24.63
CA GLY A 50 -14.93 -5.32 23.68
C GLY A 50 -14.47 -5.15 22.22
N ARG A 51 -14.03 -3.94 21.85
CA ARG A 51 -13.63 -3.55 20.48
C ARG A 51 -12.30 -2.79 20.50
N PRO A 52 -11.16 -3.50 20.64
CA PRO A 52 -9.84 -2.88 20.82
C PRO A 52 -9.26 -2.28 19.53
N TRP A 53 -9.79 -2.65 18.36
CA TRP A 53 -9.34 -2.14 17.05
C TRP A 53 -10.26 -1.07 16.47
N GLY A 54 -11.56 -1.14 16.82
CA GLY A 54 -12.58 -0.16 16.43
C GLY A 54 -12.54 0.16 14.94
N LEU A 55 -12.87 1.42 14.61
CA LEU A 55 -12.80 1.88 13.23
C LEU A 55 -11.38 2.11 12.73
N TRP A 56 -10.41 2.33 13.63
CA TRP A 56 -9.05 2.69 13.28
C TRP A 56 -8.40 1.57 12.46
N ILE A 57 -8.15 0.42 13.08
CA ILE A 57 -7.50 -0.72 12.42
C ILE A 57 -8.42 -1.41 11.40
N SER A 58 -9.73 -1.43 11.64
CA SER A 58 -10.67 -2.09 10.71
C SER A 58 -10.84 -1.33 9.39
N PHE A 59 -10.82 0.00 9.40
CA PHE A 59 -10.90 0.76 8.17
C PHE A 59 -9.54 0.86 7.49
N ASP A 60 -8.48 1.25 8.22
CA ASP A 60 -7.20 1.55 7.61
C ASP A 60 -6.44 0.29 7.15
N MET A 61 -6.38 -0.74 8.01
CA MET A 61 -5.51 -1.89 7.82
C MET A 61 -6.27 -3.10 7.29
N MET A 62 -7.48 -3.37 7.79
CA MET A 62 -8.26 -4.52 7.28
C MET A 62 -8.86 -4.25 5.90
N SER A 63 -9.27 -3.01 5.61
CA SER A 63 -9.91 -2.65 4.35
C SER A 63 -9.03 -1.79 3.45
N GLY A 64 -8.40 -0.74 4.01
CA GLY A 64 -7.65 0.26 3.26
C GLY A 64 -6.38 -0.28 2.60
N ILE A 65 -5.64 -1.16 3.28
CA ILE A 65 -4.39 -1.71 2.71
C ILE A 65 -4.64 -2.59 1.48
N GLY A 66 -5.85 -3.16 1.34
CA GLY A 66 -6.26 -3.91 0.15
C GLY A 66 -6.34 -3.03 -1.11
N LEU A 67 -6.55 -1.72 -0.98
CA LEU A 67 -6.54 -0.79 -2.12
C LEU A 67 -5.14 -0.64 -2.74
N ALA A 68 -4.09 -0.83 -1.93
CA ALA A 68 -2.70 -0.81 -2.40
C ALA A 68 -2.30 -2.08 -3.18
N ALA A 69 -3.15 -3.11 -3.18
CA ALA A 69 -2.84 -4.40 -3.78
C ALA A 69 -2.69 -4.37 -5.32
N GLY A 70 -3.09 -3.27 -5.96
CA GLY A 70 -2.93 -3.07 -7.40
C GLY A 70 -1.47 -3.17 -7.85
N ALA A 71 -0.52 -2.71 -7.03
CA ALA A 71 0.90 -2.71 -7.38
C ALA A 71 1.47 -4.11 -7.59
N PHE A 72 1.34 -5.00 -6.60
CA PHE A 72 1.85 -6.37 -6.73
C PHE A 72 1.02 -7.20 -7.72
N THR A 73 -0.30 -6.98 -7.78
CA THR A 73 -1.17 -7.72 -8.70
C THR A 73 -0.81 -7.41 -10.14
N LEU A 74 -0.63 -6.13 -10.47
CA LEU A 74 -0.24 -5.71 -11.81
C LEU A 74 1.20 -6.12 -12.15
N ALA A 75 2.11 -6.05 -11.18
CA ALA A 75 3.47 -6.57 -11.35
C ALA A 75 3.49 -8.08 -11.64
N ALA A 76 2.67 -8.87 -10.93
CA ALA A 76 2.51 -10.30 -11.20
C ALA A 76 1.98 -10.53 -12.62
N ILE A 77 0.91 -9.84 -13.01
CA ILE A 77 0.30 -9.94 -14.36
C ILE A 77 1.34 -9.66 -15.45
N VAL A 78 2.16 -8.63 -15.30
CA VAL A 78 3.10 -8.20 -16.35
C VAL A 78 4.36 -9.05 -16.38
N TYR A 79 4.97 -9.32 -15.23
CA TYR A 79 6.30 -9.93 -15.17
C TYR A 79 6.27 -11.45 -14.94
N ILE A 80 5.29 -11.96 -14.20
CA ILE A 80 5.15 -13.42 -13.95
C ILE A 80 4.31 -14.04 -15.08
N PHE A 81 3.12 -13.50 -15.34
CA PHE A 81 2.25 -13.97 -16.42
C PHE A 81 2.63 -13.42 -17.81
N ASN A 82 3.69 -12.61 -17.90
CA ASN A 82 4.27 -12.09 -19.14
C ASN A 82 3.27 -11.32 -20.04
N LEU A 83 2.25 -10.69 -19.45
CA LEU A 83 1.25 -9.91 -20.18
C LEU A 83 1.75 -8.49 -20.45
N LYS A 84 2.63 -8.37 -21.45
CA LYS A 84 3.29 -7.11 -21.87
C LYS A 84 2.34 -5.97 -22.22
N LYS A 85 1.07 -6.26 -22.49
CA LYS A 85 0.04 -5.25 -22.78
C LYS A 85 -0.08 -4.20 -21.65
N PHE A 86 0.11 -4.60 -20.39
CA PHE A 86 -0.07 -3.71 -19.24
C PHE A 86 1.23 -3.00 -18.79
N TYR A 87 2.35 -3.21 -19.49
CA TYR A 87 3.62 -2.56 -19.17
C TYR A 87 3.55 -1.02 -18.99
N PRO A 88 2.74 -0.26 -19.77
CA PRO A 88 2.65 1.19 -19.63
C PRO A 88 2.11 1.66 -18.26
N ILE A 89 1.26 0.86 -17.60
CA ILE A 89 0.63 1.22 -16.33
C ILE A 89 1.34 0.65 -15.09
N VAL A 90 2.36 -0.19 -15.27
CA VAL A 90 3.12 -0.77 -14.16
C VAL A 90 3.81 0.30 -13.32
N ARG A 91 4.61 1.17 -13.96
CA ARG A 91 5.37 2.22 -13.26
C ARG A 91 4.49 3.14 -12.40
N PRO A 92 3.38 3.73 -12.91
CA PRO A 92 2.52 4.55 -12.08
C PRO A 92 1.85 3.76 -10.96
N THR A 93 1.48 2.49 -11.20
CA THR A 93 0.84 1.66 -10.16
C THR A 93 1.81 1.26 -9.04
N ILE A 94 3.08 0.98 -9.36
CA ILE A 94 4.12 0.73 -8.34
C ILE A 94 4.34 1.99 -7.50
N LEU A 95 4.34 3.18 -8.10
CA LEU A 95 4.46 4.44 -7.38
C LEU A 95 3.27 4.65 -6.43
N THR A 96 2.03 4.43 -6.88
CA THR A 96 0.85 4.59 -6.04
C THR A 96 0.81 3.54 -4.93
N GLY A 97 1.23 2.30 -5.22
CA GLY A 97 1.47 1.26 -4.22
C GLY A 97 2.50 1.68 -3.17
N PHE A 98 3.65 2.22 -3.58
CA PHE A 98 4.69 2.67 -2.65
C PHE A 98 4.20 3.81 -1.75
N ILE A 99 3.50 4.80 -2.30
CA ILE A 99 2.95 5.92 -1.52
C ILE A 99 1.88 5.42 -0.54
N SER A 100 0.93 4.62 -1.02
CA SER A 100 -0.16 4.08 -0.17
C SER A 100 0.38 3.19 0.94
N TYR A 101 1.34 2.32 0.65
CA TYR A 101 1.95 1.45 1.67
C TYR A 101 2.79 2.24 2.69
N THR A 102 3.48 3.30 2.25
CA THR A 102 4.18 4.22 3.16
C THR A 102 3.18 4.94 4.08
N LEU A 103 2.07 5.43 3.53
CA LEU A 103 1.01 6.06 4.33
C LEU A 103 0.40 5.07 5.32
N ALA A 104 0.13 3.83 4.92
CA ALA A 104 -0.37 2.77 5.79
C ALA A 104 0.61 2.43 6.92
N ALA A 105 1.91 2.41 6.64
CA ALA A 105 2.94 2.23 7.67
C ALA A 105 2.94 3.41 8.67
N LEU A 106 2.77 4.64 8.18
CA LEU A 106 2.67 5.82 9.05
C LEU A 106 1.39 5.83 9.89
N THR A 107 0.24 5.45 9.34
CA THR A 107 -1.01 5.33 10.12
C THR A 107 -0.89 4.22 11.17
N LEU A 108 -0.26 3.10 10.83
CA LEU A 108 0.01 2.03 11.79
C LEU A 108 0.85 2.52 12.98
N LEU A 109 1.87 3.36 12.75
CA LEU A 109 2.65 3.96 13.84
C LEU A 109 1.82 4.88 14.74
N VAL A 110 0.82 5.55 14.19
CA VAL A 110 -0.16 6.30 14.97
C VAL A 110 -1.08 5.35 15.75
N ASP A 111 -1.40 4.20 15.16
CA ASP A 111 -2.27 3.21 15.77
C ASP A 111 -1.65 2.49 16.97
N LEU A 112 -0.34 2.30 16.96
CA LEU A 112 0.39 1.79 18.10
C LEU A 112 0.41 2.83 19.25
N SER A 113 0.06 2.38 20.46
CA SER A 113 0.25 3.19 21.67
C SER A 113 1.72 3.50 21.95
N GLN A 114 2.62 2.63 21.50
CA GLN A 114 4.06 2.67 21.72
C GLN A 114 4.79 2.35 20.40
N PRO A 115 4.90 3.31 19.46
CA PRO A 115 5.55 3.10 18.17
C PRO A 115 7.08 2.93 18.26
N GLN A 116 7.71 3.58 19.23
CA GLN A 116 9.14 3.47 19.57
C GLN A 116 9.62 2.03 19.88
N ARG A 117 8.72 1.10 20.21
CA ARG A 117 9.02 -0.30 20.54
C ARG A 117 8.92 -1.22 19.33
N ILE A 118 8.57 -0.72 18.15
CA ILE A 118 8.41 -1.54 16.95
C ILE A 118 9.68 -2.35 16.61
N TRP A 119 10.87 -1.84 16.94
CA TRP A 119 12.13 -2.56 16.75
C TRP A 119 12.22 -3.87 17.55
N HIS A 120 11.45 -4.04 18.62
CA HIS A 120 11.42 -5.30 19.38
C HIS A 120 10.94 -6.45 18.50
N LEU A 121 10.08 -6.19 17.51
CA LEU A 121 9.60 -7.22 16.57
C LEU A 121 10.74 -7.78 15.69
N ILE A 122 11.80 -7.00 15.48
CA ILE A 122 12.98 -7.39 14.69
C ILE A 122 13.92 -8.29 15.50
N ILE A 123 13.97 -8.14 16.83
CA ILE A 123 14.92 -8.85 17.69
C ILE A 123 14.25 -10.01 18.46
N TYR A 124 13.05 -9.79 19.00
CA TYR A 124 12.31 -10.73 19.84
C TYR A 124 11.19 -11.40 19.04
N TRP A 125 11.54 -12.52 18.40
CA TRP A 125 10.63 -13.18 17.47
C TRP A 125 9.58 -14.02 18.21
N ASN A 126 8.32 -13.88 17.80
CA ASN A 126 7.23 -14.74 18.24
C ASN A 126 6.49 -15.32 17.04
N VAL A 127 7.02 -16.43 16.51
CA VAL A 127 6.53 -17.08 15.29
C VAL A 127 5.12 -17.67 15.41
N HIS A 128 4.57 -17.80 16.62
CA HIS A 128 3.21 -18.29 16.85
C HIS A 128 2.15 -17.18 16.71
N SER A 129 2.58 -15.92 16.67
CA SER A 129 1.67 -14.78 16.56
C SER A 129 1.47 -14.38 15.10
N PRO A 130 0.23 -14.31 14.58
CA PRO A 130 0.04 -13.82 13.21
C PRO A 130 0.39 -12.32 13.08
N LEU A 131 0.38 -11.54 14.17
CA LEU A 131 0.88 -10.15 14.18
C LEU A 131 2.38 -10.07 13.86
N PHE A 132 3.16 -11.08 14.28
CA PHE A 132 4.59 -11.13 13.99
C PHE A 132 4.83 -11.30 12.49
N GLU A 133 4.11 -12.23 11.87
CA GLU A 133 4.17 -12.44 10.42
C GLU A 133 3.71 -11.20 9.65
N ILE A 134 2.60 -10.56 10.05
CA ILE A 134 2.11 -9.32 9.44
C ILE A 134 3.16 -8.22 9.52
N GLY A 135 3.76 -8.01 10.70
CA GLY A 135 4.78 -6.98 10.91
C GLY A 135 6.01 -7.18 10.01
N TRP A 136 6.52 -8.42 9.92
CA TRP A 136 7.62 -8.75 9.02
C TRP A 136 7.26 -8.59 7.55
N CYS A 137 6.07 -9.02 7.15
CA CYS A 137 5.58 -8.83 5.78
C CYS A 137 5.52 -7.35 5.43
N VAL A 138 5.02 -6.49 6.32
CA VAL A 138 4.96 -5.03 6.10
C VAL A 138 6.36 -4.43 5.92
N MET A 139 7.29 -4.75 6.82
CA MET A 139 8.65 -4.20 6.75
C MET A 139 9.41 -4.67 5.49
N LEU A 140 9.34 -5.96 5.19
CA LEU A 140 10.00 -6.53 4.01
C LEU A 140 9.35 -6.04 2.72
N TYR A 141 8.02 -5.98 2.66
CA TYR A 141 7.32 -5.54 1.47
C TYR A 141 7.52 -4.06 1.19
N LEU A 142 7.53 -3.20 2.23
CA LEU A 142 7.90 -1.79 2.06
C LEU A 142 9.32 -1.64 1.51
N THR A 143 10.24 -2.51 1.94
CA THR A 143 11.62 -2.55 1.41
C THR A 143 11.63 -2.98 -0.06
N VAL A 144 10.87 -4.02 -0.43
CA VAL A 144 10.74 -4.46 -1.81
C VAL A 144 10.14 -3.37 -2.70
N LEU A 145 9.05 -2.72 -2.27
CA LEU A 145 8.44 -1.60 -2.99
C LEU A 145 9.41 -0.43 -3.18
N ALA A 146 10.19 -0.09 -2.14
CA ALA A 146 11.23 0.93 -2.26
C ALA A 146 12.29 0.56 -3.29
N LEU A 147 12.70 -0.71 -3.35
CA LEU A 147 13.64 -1.21 -4.35
C LEU A 147 13.02 -1.27 -5.75
N GLU A 148 11.74 -1.62 -5.89
CA GLU A 148 11.02 -1.59 -7.17
C GLU A 148 10.84 -0.17 -7.71
N PHE A 149 10.66 0.82 -6.83
CA PHE A 149 10.57 2.22 -7.19
C PHE A 149 11.94 2.87 -7.46
N SER A 150 13.03 2.33 -6.89
CA SER A 150 14.38 2.88 -7.00
C SER A 150 14.91 3.11 -8.42
N PRO A 151 14.57 2.32 -9.48
CA PRO A 151 15.00 2.61 -10.84
C PRO A 151 14.53 3.97 -11.34
N VAL A 152 13.33 4.41 -10.94
CA VAL A 152 12.78 5.72 -11.33
C VAL A 152 13.64 6.83 -10.73
N VAL A 153 14.06 6.67 -9.48
CA VAL A 153 14.93 7.62 -8.79
C VAL A 153 16.34 7.62 -9.39
N PHE A 154 16.91 6.44 -9.67
CA PHE A 154 18.24 6.33 -10.27
C PHE A 154 18.28 6.82 -11.72
N GLU A 155 17.21 6.60 -12.50
CA GLU A 155 17.03 7.19 -13.83
C GLU A 155 17.00 8.72 -13.74
N ALA A 156 16.26 9.29 -12.77
CA ALA A 156 16.18 10.73 -12.56
C ALA A 156 17.52 11.36 -12.10
N LEU A 157 18.30 10.65 -11.28
CA LEU A 157 19.62 11.11 -10.80
C LEU A 157 20.77 10.81 -11.79
N GLY A 158 20.51 10.09 -12.88
CA GLY A 158 21.53 9.70 -13.86
C GLY A 158 22.52 8.63 -13.39
N TRP A 159 22.21 7.89 -12.32
CA TRP A 159 23.10 6.90 -11.72
C TRP A 159 23.07 5.56 -12.46
N LYS A 160 24.06 5.31 -13.32
CA LYS A 160 24.09 4.14 -14.22
C LYS A 160 24.44 2.81 -13.53
N VAL A 161 25.33 2.83 -12.54
CA VAL A 161 25.79 1.62 -11.83
C VAL A 161 24.69 0.97 -10.99
N PRO A 162 24.05 1.66 -10.03
CA PRO A 162 22.97 1.07 -9.23
C PRO A 162 21.75 0.70 -10.10
N LEU A 163 21.48 1.45 -11.17
CA LEU A 163 20.42 1.13 -12.12
C LEU A 163 20.63 -0.24 -12.79
N LYS A 164 21.86 -0.58 -13.18
CA LYS A 164 22.16 -1.88 -13.79
C LYS A 164 21.94 -3.03 -12.80
N ILE A 165 22.31 -2.82 -11.54
CA ILE A 165 22.16 -3.82 -10.47
C ILE A 165 20.67 -4.07 -10.21
N ILE A 166 19.88 -3.02 -9.96
CA ILE A 166 18.44 -3.18 -9.67
C ILE A 166 17.71 -3.82 -10.84
N ARG A 167 18.02 -3.42 -12.08
CA ARG A 167 17.41 -4.05 -13.28
C ARG A 167 17.74 -5.54 -13.38
N GLY A 168 18.92 -5.96 -12.91
CA GLY A 168 19.30 -7.37 -12.85
C GLY A 168 18.51 -8.18 -11.82
N ILE A 169 18.16 -7.58 -10.69
CA ILE A 169 17.40 -8.24 -9.60
C ILE A 169 15.90 -7.96 -9.62
N THR A 170 15.38 -7.27 -10.64
CA THR A 170 13.97 -6.87 -10.70
C THR A 170 13.01 -8.07 -10.68
N ILE A 171 13.32 -9.14 -11.40
CA ILE A 171 12.46 -10.34 -11.42
C ILE A 171 12.42 -11.03 -10.05
N PRO A 172 13.56 -11.31 -9.36
CA PRO A 172 13.54 -11.77 -7.98
C PRO A 172 12.77 -10.86 -7.03
N LEU A 173 12.92 -9.53 -7.15
CA LEU A 173 12.20 -8.56 -6.31
C LEU A 173 10.68 -8.68 -6.49
N ILE A 174 10.20 -8.79 -7.73
CA ILE A 174 8.77 -8.93 -8.01
C ILE A 174 8.24 -10.25 -7.45
N ILE A 175 8.97 -11.35 -7.61
CA ILE A 175 8.57 -12.65 -7.05
C ILE A 175 8.49 -12.56 -5.53
N ALA A 176 9.47 -11.93 -4.89
CA ALA A 176 9.45 -11.70 -3.44
C ALA A 176 8.26 -10.81 -3.04
N GLY A 177 8.01 -9.71 -3.76
CA GLY A 177 6.92 -8.78 -3.50
C GLY A 177 5.55 -9.44 -3.61
N VAL A 178 5.32 -10.25 -4.64
CA VAL A 178 4.07 -11.00 -4.84
C VAL A 178 3.89 -12.07 -3.75
N THR A 179 4.96 -12.78 -3.38
CA THR A 179 4.93 -13.79 -2.31
C THR A 179 4.59 -13.15 -0.97
N LEU A 180 5.32 -12.09 -0.58
CA LEU A 180 5.09 -11.35 0.66
C LEU A 180 3.70 -10.72 0.71
N SER A 181 3.19 -10.20 -0.41
CA SER A 181 1.84 -9.63 -0.49
C SER A 181 0.76 -10.70 -0.31
N THR A 182 0.95 -11.87 -0.90
CA THR A 182 0.04 -13.01 -0.75
C THR A 182 0.00 -13.48 0.70
N MET A 183 1.17 -13.62 1.33
CA MET A 183 1.28 -13.97 2.76
C MET A 183 0.59 -12.91 3.63
N HIS A 184 0.93 -11.64 3.44
CA HIS A 184 0.36 -10.54 4.21
C HIS A 184 -1.16 -10.50 4.18
N GLN A 185 -1.77 -10.51 2.99
CA GLN A 185 -3.22 -10.43 2.83
C GLN A 185 -3.93 -11.68 3.39
N SER A 186 -3.34 -12.86 3.20
CA SER A 186 -3.86 -14.11 3.78
C SER A 186 -3.81 -14.10 5.31
N THR A 187 -2.68 -13.67 5.89
CA THR A 187 -2.49 -13.64 7.35
C THR A 187 -3.35 -12.58 8.03
N LEU A 188 -3.66 -11.46 7.37
CA LEU A 188 -4.69 -10.51 7.85
C LEU A 188 -6.06 -11.19 8.00
N GLY A 189 -6.44 -12.09 7.08
CA GLY A 189 -7.64 -12.90 7.23
C GLY A 189 -7.52 -13.95 8.35
N THR A 190 -6.35 -14.57 8.54
CA THR A 190 -6.09 -15.52 9.64
C THR A 190 -6.24 -14.86 11.01
N MET A 191 -5.90 -13.58 11.14
CA MET A 191 -6.11 -12.84 12.39
C MET A 191 -7.57 -12.81 12.83
N LEU A 192 -8.50 -12.78 11.88
CA LEU A 192 -9.92 -12.82 12.17
C LEU A 192 -10.42 -14.23 12.51
N THR A 193 -9.76 -15.30 12.02
CA THR A 193 -10.15 -16.67 12.36
C THR A 193 -9.78 -17.04 13.79
N ILE A 194 -8.71 -16.47 14.34
CA ILE A 194 -8.27 -16.72 15.74
C ILE A 194 -9.04 -15.89 16.78
N LEU A 195 -9.89 -14.95 16.35
CA LEU A 195 -10.69 -14.07 17.23
C LEU A 195 -12.21 -14.28 17.01
N PRO A 196 -12.73 -15.52 17.14
CA PRO A 196 -14.14 -15.81 16.82
C PRO A 196 -15.12 -15.00 17.68
N ASP A 197 -14.81 -14.78 18.95
CA ASP A 197 -15.68 -14.06 19.89
C ASP A 197 -15.75 -12.54 19.65
N LYS A 198 -14.85 -12.02 18.79
CA LYS A 198 -14.83 -10.60 18.41
C LYS A 198 -15.56 -10.33 17.10
N ILE A 199 -16.06 -11.37 16.43
CA ILE A 199 -16.76 -11.29 15.16
C ILE A 199 -18.19 -11.77 15.36
N HIS A 200 -19.15 -11.04 14.80
CA HIS A 200 -20.54 -11.47 14.88
C HIS A 200 -20.73 -12.82 14.15
N PRO A 201 -21.41 -13.82 14.74
CA PRO A 201 -21.46 -15.19 14.22
C PRO A 201 -21.88 -15.33 12.74
N LEU A 202 -22.77 -14.45 12.27
CA LEU A 202 -23.21 -14.44 10.86
C LEU A 202 -22.12 -14.03 9.86
N PHE A 203 -21.08 -13.32 10.30
CA PHE A 203 -19.98 -12.88 9.44
C PHE A 203 -18.74 -13.75 9.59
N TYR A 204 -18.69 -14.63 10.59
CA TYR A 204 -17.53 -15.48 10.84
C TYR A 204 -17.38 -16.55 9.74
N SER A 205 -16.17 -16.70 9.22
CA SER A 205 -15.83 -17.78 8.29
C SER A 205 -14.40 -18.26 8.47
N ARG A 206 -14.19 -19.58 8.41
CA ARG A 206 -12.84 -20.16 8.41
C ARG A 206 -12.07 -19.84 7.13
N LEU A 207 -12.75 -19.37 6.07
CA LEU A 207 -12.17 -19.01 4.78
C LEU A 207 -11.75 -17.52 4.68
N PHE A 208 -11.73 -16.77 5.79
CA PHE A 208 -11.26 -15.38 5.79
C PHE A 208 -9.90 -15.17 5.10
N PRO A 209 -8.87 -16.02 5.28
CA PRO A 209 -7.59 -15.83 4.59
C PRO A 209 -7.75 -15.76 3.06
N LEU A 210 -8.60 -16.62 2.51
CA LEU A 210 -8.90 -16.64 1.08
C LEU A 210 -9.72 -15.42 0.65
N TYR A 211 -10.74 -15.05 1.43
CA TYR A 211 -11.59 -13.90 1.11
C TYR A 211 -10.81 -12.59 1.12
N PHE A 212 -9.95 -12.38 2.12
CA PHE A 212 -9.09 -11.19 2.19
C PHE A 212 -8.16 -11.09 0.98
N TYR A 213 -7.53 -12.21 0.59
CA TYR A 213 -6.67 -12.24 -0.58
C TYR A 213 -7.42 -11.92 -1.90
N LEU A 214 -8.56 -12.58 -2.15
CA LEU A 214 -9.33 -12.36 -3.38
C LEU A 214 -9.93 -10.95 -3.45
N THR A 215 -10.45 -10.46 -2.32
CA THR A 215 -11.02 -9.10 -2.25
C THR A 215 -9.94 -8.04 -2.37
N ALA A 216 -8.73 -8.27 -1.86
CA ALA A 216 -7.60 -7.38 -2.06
C ALA A 216 -7.20 -7.29 -3.55
N ILE A 217 -7.15 -8.41 -4.28
CA ILE A 217 -6.89 -8.38 -5.73
C ILE A 217 -7.96 -7.56 -6.46
N ALA A 218 -9.24 -7.81 -6.16
CA ALA A 218 -10.34 -7.09 -6.80
C ALA A 218 -10.31 -5.58 -6.48
N ALA A 219 -10.12 -5.23 -5.21
CA ALA A 219 -10.04 -3.84 -4.75
C ALA A 219 -8.82 -3.12 -5.32
N GLY A 220 -7.67 -3.77 -5.35
CA GLY A 220 -6.43 -3.23 -5.91
C GLY A 220 -6.54 -2.94 -7.40
N LEU A 221 -7.10 -3.86 -8.19
CA LEU A 221 -7.33 -3.64 -9.63
C LEU A 221 -8.38 -2.55 -9.88
N ALA A 222 -9.44 -2.49 -9.08
CA ALA A 222 -10.41 -1.40 -9.15
C ALA A 222 -9.76 -0.05 -8.83
N MET A 223 -8.87 0.01 -7.84
CA MET A 223 -8.11 1.20 -7.49
C MET A 223 -7.16 1.62 -8.63
N THR A 224 -6.44 0.69 -9.26
CA THR A 224 -5.60 0.99 -10.44
C THR A 224 -6.41 1.60 -11.59
N VAL A 225 -7.63 1.11 -11.85
CA VAL A 225 -8.53 1.70 -12.86
C VAL A 225 -8.96 3.11 -12.46
N PHE A 226 -9.35 3.29 -11.20
CA PHE A 226 -9.76 4.59 -10.64
C PHE A 226 -8.64 5.64 -10.76
N GLU A 227 -7.41 5.28 -10.38
CA GLU A 227 -6.23 6.15 -10.48
C GLU A 227 -5.89 6.46 -11.94
N SER A 228 -5.94 5.45 -12.82
CA SER A 228 -5.67 5.62 -14.24
C SER A 228 -6.67 6.58 -14.89
N TYR A 229 -7.95 6.51 -14.51
CA TYR A 229 -9.00 7.40 -15.01
C TYR A 229 -8.78 8.84 -14.55
N HIS A 230 -8.54 9.06 -13.26
CA HIS A 230 -8.29 10.41 -12.71
C HIS A 230 -6.99 11.02 -13.26
N SER A 231 -5.95 10.20 -13.41
CA SER A 231 -4.69 10.62 -14.03
C SER A 231 -4.90 11.03 -15.49
N SER A 232 -5.57 10.21 -16.29
CA SER A 232 -5.92 10.53 -17.68
C SER A 232 -6.69 11.86 -17.77
N ARG A 233 -7.71 12.06 -16.93
CA ARG A 233 -8.52 13.28 -16.92
C ARG A 233 -7.73 14.52 -16.49
N THR A 234 -6.82 14.39 -15.52
CA THR A 234 -6.04 15.51 -14.97
C THR A 234 -4.90 15.91 -15.91
N TYR A 235 -4.21 14.94 -16.49
CA TYR A 235 -3.04 15.17 -17.35
C TYR A 235 -3.40 15.28 -18.84
N GLY A 236 -4.64 14.98 -19.22
CA GLY A 236 -5.11 15.02 -20.61
C GLY A 236 -4.57 13.89 -21.50
N TYR A 237 -4.09 12.80 -20.89
CA TYR A 237 -3.66 11.61 -21.63
C TYR A 237 -4.86 10.76 -22.06
N PRO A 238 -4.79 10.04 -23.20
CA PRO A 238 -5.86 9.15 -23.61
C PRO A 238 -6.07 8.05 -22.57
N PHE A 239 -7.33 7.85 -22.16
CA PHE A 239 -7.69 6.77 -21.25
C PHE A 239 -7.74 5.45 -22.04
N GLU A 240 -6.82 4.54 -21.74
CA GLU A 240 -6.68 3.24 -22.41
C GLU A 240 -7.78 2.25 -21.98
N ILE A 241 -9.04 2.56 -22.30
CA ILE A 241 -10.24 1.77 -21.93
C ILE A 241 -10.10 0.31 -22.37
N GLN A 242 -9.55 0.06 -23.57
CA GLN A 242 -9.38 -1.29 -24.08
C GLN A 242 -8.34 -2.11 -23.32
N MET A 243 -7.37 -1.46 -22.68
CA MET A 243 -6.41 -2.12 -21.81
C MET A 243 -7.07 -2.41 -20.46
N LEU A 244 -7.63 -1.39 -19.82
CA LEU A 244 -8.23 -1.53 -18.49
C LEU A 244 -9.47 -2.43 -18.46
N SER A 245 -10.27 -2.45 -19.53
CA SER A 245 -11.40 -3.38 -19.65
C SER A 245 -10.94 -4.84 -19.70
N LYS A 246 -9.79 -5.13 -20.33
CA LYS A 246 -9.20 -6.48 -20.31
C LYS A 246 -8.62 -6.84 -18.94
N LEU A 247 -8.11 -5.85 -18.20
CA LEU A 247 -7.66 -6.04 -16.82
C LEU A 247 -8.83 -6.49 -15.93
N VAL A 248 -9.97 -5.79 -16.01
CA VAL A 248 -11.14 -6.04 -15.17
C VAL A 248 -11.86 -7.33 -15.57
N ARG A 249 -11.93 -7.69 -16.86
CA ARG A 249 -12.54 -8.95 -17.32
C ARG A 249 -11.78 -10.22 -16.92
N GLY A 250 -10.53 -10.08 -16.46
CA GLY A 250 -9.73 -11.19 -15.96
C GLY A 250 -9.98 -11.53 -14.49
N ILE A 251 -10.78 -10.71 -13.78
CA ILE A 251 -11.33 -10.96 -12.45
C ILE A 251 -12.64 -11.71 -12.61
#